data_AF-A0A356TQB2-F1
#
_entry.id   AF-A0A356TQB2-F1
#
_cell.length_a   1.000
_cell.length_b   1.000
_cell.length_c   1.000
_cell.angle_alpha   90.00
_cell.angle_beta   90.00
_cell.angle_gamma   90.00
#
_symmetry.space_group_name_H-M   'P 1'
#
loop_
_entity.id
_entity.type
_entity.pdbx_description
1 polymer ?
#
loop_
_entity_poly.entity_id
_entity_poly.type
_entity_poly.pdbx_seq_one_letter_code
_entity_poly.pdbx_strand_id
1 'polypeptide(L)'
;EDGCPDECRVLLVDDRILILEKIYFDPNQAEIRPRASPILDAIAQVLIAHEEVRHVTVHGHASRGERNPQALSEARAQNVMAALIARGVPTERLAA
;
A
#
# COMPACT_ATOMS: atom_id res chain seq x y z
N GLU A 1 5.59 -24.20 15.57
CA GLU A 1 6.42 -23.00 15.79
C GLU A 1 5.85 -21.93 14.88
N ASP A 2 5.02 -21.05 15.43
CA ASP A 2 4.41 -19.95 14.69
C ASP A 2 5.49 -18.90 14.43
N GLY A 3 6.23 -19.09 13.34
CA GLY A 3 7.29 -18.21 12.85
C GLY A 3 6.76 -16.92 12.24
N CYS A 4 5.85 -16.23 12.94
CA CYS A 4 5.45 -14.88 12.55
C CYS A 4 6.54 -13.92 13.03
N PRO A 5 7.25 -13.21 12.15
CA PRO A 5 8.25 -12.25 12.59
C PRO A 5 7.56 -11.12 13.35
N ASP A 6 8.05 -10.86 14.57
CA ASP A 6 7.58 -9.91 15.58
C ASP A 6 7.68 -8.42 15.16
N GLU A 7 7.21 -8.07 13.96
CA GLU A 7 6.98 -6.69 13.54
C GLU A 7 5.65 -6.59 12.79
N CYS A 8 4.53 -6.76 13.50
CA CYS A 8 3.21 -6.43 12.98
C CYS A 8 3.13 -4.91 12.68
N ARG A 9 3.57 -4.53 11.48
CA ARG A 9 3.49 -3.16 10.92
C ARG A 9 2.10 -2.84 10.38
N VAL A 10 1.18 -3.79 10.48
CA VAL A 10 -0.21 -3.68 10.07
C VAL A 10 -1.07 -4.12 11.26
N LEU A 11 -1.88 -3.21 11.79
CA LEU A 11 -2.78 -3.46 12.91
C LEU A 11 -4.20 -3.60 12.38
N LEU A 12 -4.91 -4.66 12.77
CA LEU A 12 -6.36 -4.68 12.67
C LEU A 12 -6.93 -4.00 13.93
N VAL A 13 -7.54 -2.84 13.76
CA VAL A 13 -8.24 -2.11 14.85
C VAL A 13 -9.70 -2.02 14.47
N ASP A 14 -10.54 -2.74 15.22
CA ASP A 14 -11.96 -2.94 14.93
C ASP A 14 -12.17 -3.50 13.50
N ASP A 15 -12.78 -2.70 12.62
CA ASP A 15 -13.07 -3.00 11.22
C ASP A 15 -12.04 -2.40 10.24
N ARG A 16 -10.88 -1.93 10.76
CA ARG A 16 -9.90 -1.17 9.97
C ARG A 16 -8.53 -1.80 10.00
N ILE A 17 -7.94 -1.94 8.82
CA ILE A 17 -6.52 -2.27 8.66
C ILE A 17 -5.73 -0.95 8.70
N LEU A 18 -4.94 -0.77 9.76
CA LEU A 18 -3.97 0.31 9.91
C LEU A 18 -2.60 -0.17 9.44
N ILE A 19 -2.16 0.33 8.30
CA ILE A 19 -0.79 0.14 7.82
C ILE A 19 0.06 1.24 8.46
N LEU A 20 0.91 0.89 9.43
CA LEU A 20 1.70 1.87 10.20
C LEU A 20 2.92 2.40 9.45
N GLU A 21 3.27 1.78 8.32
CA GLU A 21 4.43 2.16 7.53
C GLU A 21 4.06 2.92 6.26
N LYS A 22 4.94 3.87 5.90
CA LYS A 22 4.78 4.74 4.74
C LYS A 22 5.63 4.26 3.58
N ILE A 23 5.04 4.17 2.40
CA ILE A 23 5.79 4.01 1.15
C ILE A 23 6.31 5.38 0.72
N TYR A 24 7.63 5.53 0.69
CA TYR A 24 8.28 6.79 0.28
C TYR A 24 8.71 6.76 -1.18
N PHE A 25 8.44 7.87 -1.87
CA PHE A 25 8.83 8.11 -3.26
C PHE A 25 9.92 9.17 -3.35
N ASP A 26 10.70 9.13 -4.41
CA ASP A 26 11.64 10.21 -4.72
C ASP A 26 10.90 11.45 -5.25
N PRO A 27 11.50 12.65 -5.09
CA PRO A 27 10.88 13.90 -5.53
C PRO A 27 10.47 13.85 -7.01
N ASN A 28 9.23 14.22 -7.30
CA ASN A 28 8.61 14.21 -8.63
C ASN A 28 8.55 12.82 -9.30
N GLN A 29 8.68 11.73 -8.54
CA GLN A 29 8.61 10.37 -9.05
C GLN A 29 7.46 9.58 -8.42
N ALA A 30 6.89 8.69 -9.22
CA ALA A 30 5.89 7.72 -8.79
C ALA A 30 6.42 6.28 -8.79
N GLU A 31 7.66 6.05 -9.22
CA GLU A 31 8.28 4.72 -9.24
C GLU A 31 8.47 4.20 -7.80
N ILE A 32 8.01 2.98 -7.55
CA ILE A 32 8.20 2.30 -6.27
C ILE A 32 9.60 1.72 -6.23
N ARG A 33 10.39 2.15 -5.24
CA ARG A 33 11.75 1.62 -5.04
C ARG A 33 11.73 0.19 -4.49
N PRO A 34 12.71 -0.67 -4.85
CA PRO A 34 12.79 -2.04 -4.33
C PRO A 34 12.76 -2.16 -2.80
N ARG A 35 13.27 -1.15 -2.09
CA ARG A 35 13.21 -1.07 -0.62
C ARG A 35 11.78 -1.12 -0.05
N ALA A 36 10.77 -0.79 -0.86
CA ALA A 36 9.36 -0.86 -0.47
C ALA A 36 8.73 -2.24 -0.72
N SER A 37 9.47 -3.22 -1.27
CA SER A 37 8.92 -4.57 -1.47
C SER A 37 8.46 -5.21 -0.16
N PRO A 38 9.25 -5.22 0.94
CA PRO A 38 8.85 -5.94 2.15
C PRO A 38 7.55 -5.42 2.77
N ILE A 39 7.33 -4.10 2.75
CA ILE A 39 6.08 -3.51 3.23
C ILE A 39 4.90 -3.85 2.31
N LEU A 40 5.09 -3.82 0.99
CA LEU A 40 4.04 -4.21 0.04
C LEU A 40 3.68 -5.70 0.17
N ASP A 41 4.67 -6.55 0.44
CA ASP A 41 4.48 -7.98 0.69
C ASP A 41 3.64 -8.18 1.97
N ALA A 42 3.97 -7.46 3.05
CA ALA A 42 3.21 -7.51 4.30
C ALA A 42 1.76 -7.02 4.14
N ILE A 43 1.54 -5.89 3.45
CA ILE A 43 0.18 -5.38 3.18
C ILE A 43 -0.62 -6.40 2.38
N ALA A 44 -0.05 -6.95 1.31
CA ALA A 44 -0.72 -7.94 0.47
C ALA A 44 -1.10 -9.19 1.28
N GLN A 45 -0.19 -9.70 2.12
CA GLN A 45 -0.47 -10.86 2.98
C GLN A 45 -1.64 -10.59 3.93
N VAL A 46 -1.70 -9.42 4.56
CA VAL A 46 -2.82 -9.08 5.45
C VAL A 46 -4.13 -8.98 4.65
N LEU A 47 -4.14 -8.31 3.50
CA LEU A 47 -5.35 -8.22 2.68
C LEU A 47 -5.83 -9.59 2.21
N ILE A 48 -4.90 -10.49 1.85
CA ILE A 48 -5.23 -11.87 1.44
C ILE A 48 -5.76 -12.67 2.64
N ALA A 49 -5.15 -12.55 3.82
CA ALA A 49 -5.56 -13.27 5.01
C ALA A 49 -6.90 -12.79 5.60
N HIS A 50 -7.24 -11.51 5.40
CA HIS A 50 -8.47 -10.88 5.89
C HIS A 50 -9.46 -10.63 4.76
N GLU A 51 -10.14 -11.68 4.31
CA GLU A 51 -11.15 -11.63 3.23
C GLU A 51 -12.39 -10.80 3.61
N GLU A 52 -12.63 -10.55 4.90
CA GLU A 52 -13.67 -9.66 5.40
C GLU A 52 -13.47 -8.20 4.94
N VAL A 53 -12.23 -7.80 4.61
CA VAL A 53 -11.94 -6.45 4.10
C VAL A 53 -12.22 -6.36 2.61
N ARG A 54 -13.48 -6.07 2.29
CA ARG A 54 -13.97 -6.11 0.90
C ARG A 54 -13.55 -4.93 0.03
N HIS A 55 -13.24 -3.77 0.63
CA HIS A 55 -12.88 -2.56 -0.11
C HIS A 55 -11.71 -1.84 0.56
N VAL A 56 -10.69 -1.53 -0.25
CA VAL A 56 -9.49 -0.82 0.16
C VAL A 56 -9.23 0.29 -0.85
N THR A 57 -9.12 1.52 -0.36
CA THR A 57 -8.74 2.68 -1.19
C THR A 57 -7.30 3.07 -0.90
N VAL A 58 -6.50 3.16 -1.95
CA VAL A 58 -5.11 3.59 -1.89
C VAL A 58 -5.06 5.09 -2.13
N HIS A 59 -4.60 5.87 -1.16
CA HIS A 59 -4.41 7.31 -1.31
C HIS A 59 -2.94 7.66 -1.47
N GLY A 60 -2.63 8.40 -2.52
CA GLY A 60 -1.30 8.96 -2.74
C GLY A 60 -1.20 10.39 -2.19
N HIS A 61 0.04 10.79 -1.87
CA HIS A 61 0.34 12.15 -1.44
C HIS A 61 1.51 12.71 -2.24
N ALA A 62 1.46 14.01 -2.51
CA ALA A 62 2.56 14.76 -3.08
C ALA A 62 2.71 16.10 -2.35
N SER A 63 3.95 16.56 -2.19
CA SER A 63 4.22 17.86 -1.59
C SER A 63 3.85 18.99 -2.54
N ARG A 64 3.49 20.17 -2.01
CA ARG A 64 3.19 21.37 -2.81
C ARG A 64 4.35 21.82 -3.70
N GLY A 65 5.59 21.45 -3.37
CA GLY A 65 6.77 21.76 -4.17
C GLY A 65 7.02 20.79 -5.34
N GLU A 66 6.22 19.74 -5.48
CA GLU A 66 6.34 18.79 -6.59
C GLU A 66 5.60 19.28 -7.83
N ARG A 67 6.06 18.86 -9.00
CA ARG A 67 5.40 19.18 -10.28
C ARG A 67 4.10 18.42 -10.39
N ASN A 68 3.03 19.17 -10.62
CA ASN A 68 1.66 18.67 -10.72
C ASN A 68 1.29 17.70 -9.57
N PRO A 69 1.22 18.19 -8.32
CA PRO A 69 1.05 17.35 -7.13
C PRO A 69 -0.17 16.42 -7.22
N GLN A 70 -1.27 16.89 -7.82
CA GLN A 70 -2.49 16.09 -7.96
C GLN A 70 -2.26 14.86 -8.85
N ALA A 71 -1.74 15.05 -10.06
CA ALA A 71 -1.44 13.94 -10.97
C ALA A 71 -0.36 13.02 -10.39
N LEU A 72 0.62 13.57 -9.67
CA LEU A 72 1.67 12.79 -9.03
C LEU A 72 1.13 11.92 -7.88
N SER A 73 0.23 12.46 -7.05
CA SER A 73 -0.44 11.67 -6.01
C SER A 73 -1.26 10.53 -6.59
N GLU A 74 -1.99 10.77 -7.67
CA GLU A 74 -2.79 9.75 -8.34
C GLU A 74 -1.90 8.65 -8.95
N ALA A 75 -0.83 9.02 -9.64
CA ALA A 75 0.13 8.07 -10.19
C ALA A 75 0.81 7.21 -9.10
N ARG A 76 1.12 7.81 -7.94
CA ARG A 76 1.67 7.08 -6.78
C ARG A 76 0.67 6.06 -6.24
N ALA A 77 -0.60 6.44 -6.11
CA ALA A 77 -1.66 5.53 -5.67
C ALA A 77 -1.85 4.36 -6.63
N GLN A 78 -1.92 4.65 -7.94
CA GLN A 78 -2.06 3.64 -8.99
C GLN A 78 -0.88 2.65 -9.00
N ASN A 79 0.35 3.12 -8.82
CA ASN A 79 1.52 2.25 -8.77
C ASN A 79 1.51 1.34 -7.54
N VAL A 80 1.05 1.84 -6.38
CA VAL A 80 0.90 1.00 -5.17
C VAL A 80 -0.20 -0.02 -5.39
N MET A 81 -1.34 0.37 -5.95
CA MET A 81 -2.42 -0.55 -6.31
C MET A 81 -1.94 -1.66 -7.24
N ALA A 82 -1.25 -1.30 -8.33
CA ALA A 82 -0.67 -2.27 -9.27
C ALA A 82 0.33 -3.22 -8.59
N ALA A 83 1.13 -2.71 -7.66
CA ALA A 83 2.08 -3.52 -6.90
C ALA A 83 1.39 -4.52 -5.94
N LEU A 84 0.23 -4.16 -5.37
CA LEU A 84 -0.58 -5.06 -4.54
C LEU A 84 -1.29 -6.12 -5.40
N ILE A 85 -1.81 -5.73 -6.56
CA ILE A 85 -2.42 -6.68 -7.53
C ILE A 85 -1.38 -7.71 -7.98
N ALA A 86 -0.16 -7.27 -8.30
CA ALA A 86 0.95 -8.17 -8.66
C ALA A 86 1.33 -9.16 -7.55
N ARG A 87 0.95 -8.89 -6.30
CA ARG A 87 1.15 -9.76 -5.12
C ARG A 87 -0.05 -10.64 -4.81
N GLY A 88 -1.08 -10.64 -5.66
CA GLY A 88 -2.25 -11.50 -5.54
C GLY A 88 -3.43 -10.89 -4.81
N VAL A 89 -3.42 -9.59 -4.49
CA VAL A 89 -4.61 -8.93 -3.95
C VAL A 89 -5.66 -8.78 -5.08
N PRO A 90 -6.90 -9.27 -4.89
CA PRO A 90 -7.93 -9.19 -5.91
C PRO A 90 -8.23 -7.74 -6.34
N THR A 91 -8.28 -7.51 -7.66
CA THR A 91 -8.48 -6.16 -8.24
C THR A 91 -9.78 -5.50 -7.80
N GLU A 92 -10.83 -6.28 -7.62
CA GLU A 92 -12.16 -5.86 -7.20
C GLU A 92 -12.20 -5.32 -5.77
N ARG A 93 -11.18 -5.62 -4.96
CA ARG A 93 -11.06 -5.11 -3.59
C ARG A 93 -10.31 -3.78 -3.52
N LEU A 94 -9.68 -3.34 -4.62
CA LEU A 94 -8.78 -2.20 -4.62
C LEU A 94 -9.33 -1.04 -5.46
N ALA A 95 -9.13 0.18 -4.98
CA ALA A 95 -9.32 1.42 -5.71
C ALA A 95 -8.15 2.37 -5.43
N ALA A 96 -7.87 3.29 -6.35
CA ALA A 96 -6.83 4.32 -6.24
C ALA A 96 -7.41 5.70 -6.62
#